data_AF-A0A527VNU1-F1
#
_entry.id   AF-A0A527VNU1-F1
#
_cell.length_a   1.000
_cell.length_b   1.000
_cell.length_c   1.000
_cell.angle_alpha   90.00
_cell.angle_beta   90.00
_cell.angle_gamma   90.00
#
_symmetry.space_group_name_H-M   'P 1'
#
loop_
_entity.id
_entity.type
_entity.pdbx_description
1 polymer ?
#
loop_
_entity_poly.entity_id
_entity_poly.type
_entity_poly.pdbx_seq_one_letter_code
_entity_poly.pdbx_strand_id
1 'polypeptide(L)'
;RAGANKGRTFEGRPNLGGVLKGTGGGRSIMLTGHIDVVPPGAAGHWATDPFQPVLKDGFLHGRGTVDMKGGVACMLMAVEILKGLGVSLSGDIV
;
A
#
# COMPACT_ATOMS: atom_id res chain seq x y z
N ARG A 1 -17.22 -12.85 -9.76
CA ARG A 1 -17.25 -11.81 -10.81
C ARG A 1 -16.89 -10.48 -10.16
N ALA A 2 -16.45 -9.47 -10.93
CA ALA A 2 -16.01 -8.16 -10.43
C ALA A 2 -16.75 -7.72 -9.15
N GLY A 3 -15.97 -7.47 -8.08
CA GLY A 3 -16.45 -7.19 -6.73
C GLY A 3 -17.02 -8.43 -6.05
N ALA A 4 -16.23 -9.11 -5.20
CA ALA A 4 -16.61 -10.34 -4.49
C ALA A 4 -17.94 -10.28 -3.68
N ASN A 5 -18.50 -9.07 -3.51
CA ASN A 5 -19.78 -8.82 -2.86
C ASN A 5 -20.79 -8.26 -3.88
N LYS A 6 -22.05 -8.70 -3.77
CA LYS A 6 -23.16 -8.23 -4.61
C LYS A 6 -23.24 -6.69 -4.61
N GLY A 7 -23.24 -6.08 -5.79
CA GLY A 7 -23.33 -4.62 -5.97
C GLY A 7 -22.00 -3.86 -5.92
N ARG A 8 -20.86 -4.52 -5.69
CA ARG A 8 -19.55 -3.86 -5.72
C ARG A 8 -19.06 -3.68 -7.16
N THR A 9 -18.92 -2.44 -7.62
CA THR A 9 -18.35 -2.11 -8.94
C THR A 9 -16.88 -1.66 -8.80
N PHE A 10 -16.20 -1.53 -9.94
CA PHE A 10 -14.86 -0.91 -10.04
C PHE A 10 -14.92 0.53 -10.58
N GLU A 11 -16.12 1.07 -10.75
CA GLU A 11 -16.31 2.46 -11.17
C GLU A 11 -15.70 3.42 -10.14
N GLY A 12 -14.95 4.42 -10.60
CA GLY A 12 -14.22 5.34 -9.72
C GLY A 12 -13.05 4.72 -8.95
N ARG A 13 -12.59 3.52 -9.32
CA ARG A 13 -11.47 2.80 -8.67
C ARG A 13 -10.31 2.57 -9.65
N PRO A 14 -9.59 3.63 -10.06
CA PRO A 14 -8.49 3.50 -11.00
C PRO A 14 -7.31 2.73 -10.38
N ASN A 15 -6.50 2.13 -11.24
CA ASN A 15 -5.15 1.72 -10.86
C ASN A 15 -4.22 2.92 -10.99
N LEU A 16 -3.27 3.05 -10.06
CA LEU A 16 -2.22 4.06 -10.09
C LEU A 16 -0.89 3.36 -10.38
N GLY A 17 -0.13 3.91 -11.34
CA GLY A 17 1.22 3.45 -11.67
C GLY A 17 2.16 4.63 -11.84
N GLY A 18 3.43 4.44 -11.49
CA GLY A 18 4.49 5.42 -11.64
C GLY A 18 5.79 4.75 -12.05
N VAL A 19 6.78 5.53 -12.48
CA VAL A 19 8.11 4.98 -12.78
C VAL A 19 9.16 5.95 -12.28
N LEU A 20 10.08 5.47 -11.44
CA LEU A 20 11.34 6.15 -11.16
C LEU A 20 12.41 5.56 -12.09
N LYS A 21 12.90 6.39 -13.01
CA LYS A 21 13.90 5.98 -14.00
C LYS A 21 15.27 5.80 -13.36
N GLY A 22 15.89 4.66 -13.65
CA GLY A 22 17.31 4.42 -13.36
C GLY A 22 18.22 5.01 -14.44
N THR A 23 19.52 4.75 -14.31
CA THR A 23 20.55 5.15 -15.28
C THR A 23 20.67 4.20 -16.48
N GLY A 24 19.99 3.05 -16.43
CA GLY A 24 20.08 2.00 -17.44
C GLY A 24 21.13 0.93 -17.15
N GLY A 25 21.04 -0.20 -17.85
CA GLY A 25 21.96 -1.34 -17.73
C GLY A 25 21.71 -2.27 -16.55
N GLY A 26 20.81 -1.92 -15.62
CA GLY A 26 20.39 -2.77 -14.49
C GLY A 26 19.06 -3.49 -14.71
N ARG A 27 18.72 -4.41 -13.80
CA ARG A 27 17.39 -5.05 -13.76
C ARG A 27 16.41 -4.15 -13.03
N SER A 28 15.25 -3.91 -13.65
CA SER A 28 14.14 -3.20 -13.03
C SER A 28 13.37 -4.07 -12.04
N ILE A 29 12.69 -3.43 -11.09
CA ILE A 29 11.79 -4.08 -10.13
C ILE A 29 10.41 -3.41 -10.16
N MET A 30 9.35 -4.21 -10.00
CA MET A 30 7.99 -3.71 -9.83
C MET A 30 7.57 -3.82 -8.36
N LEU A 31 7.17 -2.70 -7.77
CA LEU A 31 6.62 -2.59 -6.43
C LEU A 31 5.11 -2.40 -6.55
N THR A 32 4.34 -3.44 -6.21
CA THR A 32 2.89 -3.45 -6.41
C THR A 32 2.14 -3.82 -5.13
N GLY A 33 0.97 -3.23 -4.94
CA GLY A 33 0.10 -3.48 -3.81
C GLY A 33 -1.30 -2.93 -4.03
N HIS A 34 -2.26 -3.45 -3.27
CA HIS A 34 -3.64 -2.93 -3.26
C HIS A 34 -3.83 -1.99 -2.06
N ILE A 35 -4.73 -1.01 -2.21
CA ILE A 35 -5.04 -0.03 -1.15
C ILE A 35 -6.48 -0.13 -0.66
N ASP A 36 -7.31 -0.94 -1.33
CA ASP A 36 -8.64 -1.21 -0.82
C ASP A 36 -8.58 -2.15 0.37
N VAL A 37 -9.66 -2.15 1.15
CA VAL A 37 -9.73 -2.94 2.37
C VAL A 37 -11.05 -3.69 2.40
N VAL A 38 -11.05 -4.82 3.08
CA VAL A 38 -12.30 -5.51 3.40
C VAL A 38 -13.12 -4.70 4.41
N PRO A 39 -14.46 -4.85 4.43
CA PRO A 39 -15.28 -4.28 5.50
C PRO A 39 -14.76 -4.66 6.89
N PRO A 40 -14.89 -3.79 7.90
CA PRO A 40 -14.36 -4.05 9.23
C PRO A 40 -15.11 -5.17 9.96
N GLY A 41 -16.33 -5.51 9.52
CA GLY A 41 -17.21 -6.44 10.24
C GLY A 41 -17.97 -5.73 11.37
N ALA A 42 -18.44 -6.50 12.36
CA ALA A 42 -19.20 -5.95 13.48
C ALA A 42 -18.32 -5.10 14.41
N ALA A 43 -18.87 -3.99 14.92
CA ALA A 43 -18.16 -3.07 15.81
C ALA A 43 -17.65 -3.76 17.09
N GLY A 44 -18.40 -4.72 17.64
CA GLY A 44 -18.01 -5.48 18.84
C GLY A 44 -16.79 -6.39 18.66
N HIS A 45 -16.30 -6.61 17.44
CA HIS A 45 -15.05 -7.33 17.19
C HIS A 45 -13.81 -6.45 17.32
N TRP A 46 -13.99 -5.14 17.48
CA TRP A 46 -12.90 -4.18 17.55
C TRP A 46 -12.83 -3.54 18.93
N ALA A 47 -11.62 -3.47 19.48
CA ALA A 47 -11.33 -2.75 20.71
C ALA A 47 -11.18 -1.23 20.50
N THR A 48 -10.96 -0.80 19.25
CA THR A 48 -10.79 0.59 18.82
C THR A 48 -11.57 0.81 17.52
N ASP A 49 -11.85 2.05 17.13
CA ASP A 49 -12.44 2.28 15.80
C ASP A 49 -11.51 1.71 14.70
N PRO A 50 -12.02 0.85 13.81
CA PRO A 50 -11.20 0.22 12.76
C PRO A 50 -10.56 1.21 11.79
N PHE A 51 -11.11 2.40 11.64
CA PHE A 51 -10.62 3.43 10.71
C PHE A 51 -9.96 4.62 11.40
N GLN A 52 -9.78 4.57 12.72
CA GLN A 52 -8.90 5.45 13.47
C GLN A 52 -7.71 4.64 13.99
N PRO A 53 -6.57 4.63 13.28
CA PRO A 53 -5.43 3.82 13.68
C PRO A 53 -4.91 4.20 15.07
N VAL A 54 -4.70 3.20 15.93
CA VAL A 54 -4.16 3.38 17.30
C VAL A 54 -2.86 2.62 17.45
N LEU A 55 -1.81 3.31 17.90
CA LEU A 55 -0.56 2.67 18.30
C LEU A 55 -0.69 2.20 19.76
N LYS A 56 -0.57 0.89 19.99
CA LYS A 56 -0.66 0.29 21.32
C LYS A 56 0.29 -0.89 21.43
N ASP A 57 1.06 -0.95 22.51
CA ASP A 57 1.99 -2.04 22.80
C ASP A 57 2.97 -2.36 21.64
N GLY A 58 3.36 -1.33 20.87
CA GLY A 58 4.23 -1.46 19.70
C GLY A 58 3.55 -1.87 18.40
N PHE A 59 2.22 -2.06 18.40
CA PHE A 59 1.45 -2.44 17.22
C PHE A 59 0.51 -1.32 16.77
N LEU A 60 0.40 -1.12 15.45
CA LEU A 60 -0.57 -0.20 14.86
C LEU A 60 -1.87 -0.95 14.55
N HIS A 61 -2.90 -0.72 15.36
CA HIS A 61 -4.22 -1.33 15.20
C HIS A 61 -5.08 -0.48 14.27
N GLY A 62 -5.59 -1.09 13.20
CA GLY A 62 -6.51 -0.44 12.26
C GLY A 62 -6.73 -1.28 11.00
N ARG A 63 -7.90 -1.15 10.37
CA ARG A 63 -8.24 -1.84 9.12
C ARG A 63 -7.33 -1.36 8.00
N GLY A 64 -6.63 -2.32 7.39
CA GLY A 64 -5.74 -2.09 6.26
C GLY A 64 -4.28 -1.85 6.63
N THR A 65 -3.96 -1.75 7.92
CA THR A 65 -2.58 -1.56 8.41
C THR A 65 -1.66 -2.67 7.91
N VAL A 66 -2.03 -3.94 8.14
CA VAL A 66 -1.26 -5.10 7.68
C VAL A 66 -1.60 -5.50 6.24
N ASP A 67 -2.88 -5.50 5.85
CA ASP A 67 -3.35 -5.91 4.53
C ASP A 67 -4.02 -4.74 3.76
N MET A 68 -3.29 -4.04 2.90
CA MET A 68 -1.81 -4.05 2.82
C MET A 68 -1.19 -2.66 2.78
N LYS A 69 -1.87 -1.66 3.36
CA LYS A 69 -1.43 -0.27 3.33
C LYS A 69 -0.07 -0.07 4.01
N GLY A 70 0.25 -0.84 5.05
CA GLY A 70 1.57 -0.82 5.67
C GLY A 70 2.67 -1.26 4.70
N GLY A 71 2.46 -2.33 3.94
CA GLY A 71 3.38 -2.78 2.90
C GLY A 71 3.55 -1.72 1.79
N VAL A 72 2.45 -1.13 1.32
CA VAL A 72 2.48 -0.03 0.35
C VAL A 72 3.25 1.18 0.87
N ALA A 73 3.02 1.58 2.13
CA ALA A 73 3.75 2.67 2.76
C ALA A 73 5.26 2.36 2.84
N CYS A 74 5.65 1.14 3.22
CA CYS A 74 7.06 0.74 3.24
C CYS A 74 7.72 0.83 1.86
N MET A 75 7.02 0.40 0.79
CA MET A 75 7.53 0.51 -0.58
C MET A 75 7.77 1.97 -0.99
N LEU A 76 6.81 2.86 -0.71
CA LEU A 76 6.94 4.29 -1.00
C LEU A 76 8.08 4.93 -0.20
N MET A 77 8.17 4.64 1.11
CA MET A 77 9.24 5.15 1.97
C MET A 77 10.62 4.70 1.50
N ALA A 78 10.78 3.45 1.05
CA ALA A 78 12.05 2.97 0.52
C ALA A 78 12.50 3.78 -0.71
N VAL A 79 11.58 4.06 -1.63
CA VAL A 79 11.85 4.89 -2.82
C VAL A 79 12.19 6.33 -2.42
N GLU A 80 11.43 6.92 -1.49
CA GLU A 80 11.67 8.27 -1.00
C GLU A 80 13.05 8.41 -0.34
N ILE A 81 13.43 7.46 0.51
CA ILE A 81 14.74 7.43 1.18
C ILE A 81 15.87 7.31 0.16
N LEU A 82 15.77 6.41 -0.82
CA LEU A 82 16.80 6.26 -1.87
C LEU A 82 16.99 7.55 -2.66
N LYS A 83 15.88 8.24 -2.99
CA LYS A 83 15.93 9.55 -3.65
C LYS A 83 16.57 10.61 -2.76
N GLY A 84 16.20 10.67 -1.48
CA GLY A 84 16.75 11.62 -0.52
C GLY A 84 18.25 11.45 -0.28
N LEU A 85 18.74 10.21 -0.37
CA LEU A 85 20.17 9.88 -0.27
C LEU A 85 20.93 10.08 -1.59
N GLY A 86 20.27 10.44 -2.69
CA GLY A 86 20.90 10.64 -4.00
C GLY A 86 21.40 9.34 -4.65
N VAL A 87 20.86 8.18 -4.26
CA VAL A 87 21.27 6.88 -4.82
C VAL A 87 20.82 6.78 -6.28
N SER A 88 21.78 6.59 -7.19
CA SER A 88 21.50 6.30 -8.59
C SER A 88 21.31 4.80 -8.82
N LEU A 89 20.11 4.40 -9.22
CA LEU A 89 19.78 3.01 -9.51
C LEU A 89 20.06 2.70 -10.98
N SER A 90 20.59 1.51 -11.27
CA SER A 90 20.81 1.08 -12.66
C SER A 90 19.54 0.54 -13.34
N GLY A 91 18.57 0.04 -12.57
CA GLY A 91 17.26 -0.40 -13.07
C GLY A 91 16.14 0.56 -12.68
N ASP A 92 15.02 0.49 -13.39
CA ASP A 92 13.83 1.28 -13.06
C ASP A 92 13.12 0.68 -11.82
N ILE A 93 12.49 1.54 -11.03
CA ILE A 93 11.44 1.13 -10.09
C ILE A 93 10.10 1.46 -10.74
N VAL A 94 9.27 0.44 -10.92
CA VAL A 94 7.90 0.52 -11.46
C VAL A 94 6.89 0.33 -10.34
#